data_AF-A0A1F7HLU2-F1
#
_entry.id   AF-A0A1F7HLU2-F1
#
_cell.length_a   1.000
_cell.length_b   1.000
_cell.length_c   1.000
_cell.angle_alpha   90.00
_cell.angle_beta   90.00
_cell.angle_gamma   90.00
#
_symmetry.space_group_name_H-M   'P 1'
#
loop_
_entity.id
_entity.type
_entity.pdbx_description
1 polymer ?
#
loop_
_entity_poly.entity_id
_entity_poly.type
_entity_poly.pdbx_seq_one_letter_code
_entity_poly.pdbx_strand_id
1 'polypeptide(L)'
;MHAVSNLHVDVLGHPTRDIGRSNKDSAYLSEWLPLIDLMKQKGTAYELNFAHFASLSEVPDFDKALITQAALRGVPFFLGLDFHNASEFGLKTSGSVITPENADQAFSAHTEKVHLQFLLKLMRVIRLLESLGITPAQVVNSSDIRFKEWLATRISA
;
A
#
# COMPACT_ATOMS: atom_id res chain seq x y z
N MET A 1 -6.26 16.67 3.38
CA MET A 1 -5.39 17.68 2.71
C MET A 1 -4.20 18.09 3.56
N HIS A 2 -4.36 18.46 4.84
CA HIS A 2 -3.25 18.90 5.71
C HIS A 2 -2.04 17.95 5.76
N ALA A 3 -2.26 16.63 5.79
CA ALA A 3 -1.17 15.65 5.79
C ALA A 3 -0.28 15.75 4.54
N VAL A 4 -0.87 15.90 3.35
CA VAL A 4 -0.11 16.02 2.09
C VAL A 4 0.58 17.39 1.97
N SER A 5 0.02 18.42 2.61
CA SER A 5 0.66 19.74 2.69
C SER A 5 1.86 19.78 3.64
N ASN A 6 2.02 18.77 4.50
CA ASN A 6 3.15 18.67 5.42
C ASN A 6 4.37 18.08 4.69
N LEU A 7 5.48 18.82 4.66
CA LEU A 7 6.72 18.40 4.01
C LEU A 7 7.35 17.16 4.66
N HIS A 8 6.99 16.87 5.92
CA HIS A 8 7.47 15.69 6.64
C HIS A 8 6.63 14.42 6.40
N VAL A 9 5.65 14.48 5.48
CA VAL A 9 4.83 13.32 5.10
C VAL A 9 5.15 12.91 3.68
N ASP A 10 5.89 11.81 3.55
CA ASP A 10 6.31 11.25 2.26
C ASP A 10 5.30 10.29 1.65
N VAL A 11 4.55 9.57 2.50
CA VAL A 11 3.54 8.61 2.07
C VAL A 11 2.23 8.92 2.78
N LEU A 12 1.13 8.99 2.02
CA LEU A 12 -0.21 9.01 2.59
C LEU A 12 -0.70 7.58 2.78
N GLY A 13 -0.71 7.11 4.03
CA GLY A 13 -1.15 5.77 4.40
C GLY A 13 -2.64 5.54 4.12
N HIS A 14 -2.96 4.41 3.49
CA HIS A 14 -4.31 3.88 3.22
C HIS A 14 -5.41 4.96 3.15
N PRO A 15 -5.42 5.83 2.12
CA PRO A 15 -6.14 7.12 2.16
C PRO A 15 -7.66 7.03 2.38
N THR A 16 -8.25 5.86 2.12
CA THR A 16 -9.70 5.60 2.25
C THR A 16 -10.06 4.69 3.41
N ARG A 17 -9.12 4.40 4.34
CA ARG A 17 -9.32 3.45 5.46
C ARG A 17 -10.54 3.77 6.31
N ASP A 18 -10.73 5.05 6.65
CA ASP A 18 -11.80 5.48 7.57
C ASP A 18 -13.15 5.67 6.87
N ILE A 19 -13.23 5.41 5.56
CA ILE A 19 -14.50 5.43 4.83
C ILE A 19 -15.09 4.02 4.89
N GLY A 20 -16.16 3.86 5.67
CA GLY A 20 -16.93 2.63 5.69
C GLY A 20 -17.40 2.24 4.28
N ARG A 21 -17.49 0.93 4.00
CA ARG A 21 -17.81 0.41 2.66
C ARG A 21 -19.09 1.01 2.06
N SER A 22 -20.15 1.15 2.85
CA SER A 22 -21.42 1.79 2.44
C SER A 22 -21.27 3.25 2.01
N ASN A 23 -20.27 3.96 2.57
CA ASN A 23 -19.99 5.36 2.24
C ASN A 23 -19.06 5.48 1.03
N LYS A 24 -18.33 4.42 0.66
CA LYS A 24 -17.53 4.39 -0.58
C LYS A 24 -18.44 4.33 -1.82
N ASP A 25 -19.58 3.66 -1.71
CA ASP A 25 -20.57 3.58 -2.80
C ASP A 25 -21.26 4.93 -3.07
N SER A 26 -21.28 5.82 -2.09
CA SER A 26 -21.83 7.19 -2.19
C SER A 26 -20.77 8.29 -2.27
N ALA A 27 -19.49 7.94 -2.17
CA ALA A 27 -18.40 8.91 -2.24
C ALA A 27 -18.23 9.42 -3.67
N TYR A 28 -18.13 10.74 -3.82
CA TYR A 28 -17.88 11.35 -5.13
C TYR A 28 -16.39 11.38 -5.42
N LEU A 29 -15.97 10.64 -6.45
CA LEU A 29 -14.58 10.61 -6.91
C LEU A 29 -14.00 12.01 -7.16
N SER A 30 -14.82 12.95 -7.63
CA SER A 30 -14.44 14.34 -7.89
C SER A 30 -13.94 15.08 -6.63
N GLU A 31 -14.45 14.75 -5.45
CA GLU A 31 -14.03 15.38 -4.19
C GLU A 31 -12.62 14.95 -3.77
N TRP A 32 -12.15 13.82 -4.30
CA TRP A 32 -10.84 13.27 -4.01
C TRP A 32 -9.77 13.75 -4.99
N LEU A 33 -10.15 14.18 -6.20
CA LEU A 33 -9.19 14.62 -7.22
C LEU A 33 -8.25 15.74 -6.73
N PRO A 34 -8.71 16.77 -5.99
CA PRO A 34 -7.81 17.79 -5.45
C PRO A 34 -6.73 17.23 -4.52
N LEU A 35 -7.05 16.19 -3.74
CA LEU A 35 -6.06 15.51 -2.90
C LEU A 35 -5.02 14.78 -3.76
N ILE A 36 -5.46 14.08 -4.80
CA ILE A 36 -4.58 13.36 -5.72
C ILE A 36 -3.67 14.32 -6.50
N ASP A 37 -4.21 15.44 -6.98
CA ASP A 37 -3.44 16.48 -7.64
C ASP A 37 -2.38 17.08 -6.69
N LEU A 38 -2.75 17.32 -5.43
CA LEU A 38 -1.82 17.81 -4.41
C LEU A 38 -0.72 16.77 -4.11
N MET A 39 -1.05 15.48 -4.03
CA MET A 39 -0.07 14.40 -3.86
C MET A 39 0.93 14.38 -5.01
N LYS A 40 0.44 14.53 -6.25
CA LYS A 40 1.30 14.66 -7.43
C LYS A 40 2.22 15.87 -7.32
N GLN A 41 1.66 17.04 -7.00
CA GLN A 41 2.40 18.29 -6.90
C GLN A 41 3.51 18.21 -5.85
N LYS A 42 3.24 17.56 -4.71
CA LYS A 42 4.20 17.42 -3.61
C LYS A 42 5.14 16.22 -3.79
N GLY A 43 4.85 15.29 -4.69
CA GLY A 43 5.58 14.03 -4.79
C GLY A 43 5.30 13.06 -3.64
N THR A 44 4.23 13.29 -2.86
CA THR A 44 3.78 12.40 -1.80
C THR A 44 3.22 11.12 -2.42
N ALA A 45 3.70 9.97 -1.96
CA ALA A 45 3.26 8.68 -2.48
C ALA A 45 1.90 8.26 -1.92
N TYR A 46 1.13 7.55 -2.74
CA TYR A 46 -0.11 6.88 -2.37
C TYR A 46 0.21 5.50 -1.84
N GLU A 47 -0.09 5.22 -0.57
CA GLU A 47 0.04 3.85 -0.06
C GLU A 47 -1.07 2.96 -0.60
N LEU A 48 -0.65 1.90 -1.28
CA LEU A 48 -1.49 0.73 -1.53
C LEU A 48 -1.28 -0.24 -0.37
N ASN A 49 -2.20 -0.21 0.59
CA ASN A 49 -2.14 -1.04 1.77
C ASN A 49 -2.76 -2.41 1.49
N PHE A 50 -1.95 -3.46 1.55
CA PHE A 50 -2.37 -4.82 1.22
C PHE A 50 -2.71 -5.68 2.44
N ALA A 51 -2.75 -5.13 3.67
CA ALA A 51 -3.33 -5.85 4.80
C ALA A 51 -4.81 -6.20 4.55
N HIS A 52 -5.51 -5.39 3.74
CA HIS A 52 -6.95 -5.46 3.55
C HIS A 52 -7.44 -6.13 2.25
N PHE A 53 -6.55 -6.55 1.33
CA PHE A 53 -6.95 -7.08 0.03
C PHE A 53 -6.38 -8.49 -0.21
N ALA A 54 -7.22 -9.53 -0.19
CA ALA A 54 -6.83 -10.89 -0.55
C ALA A 54 -7.10 -11.20 -2.03
N SER A 55 -7.95 -10.40 -2.71
CA SER A 55 -8.26 -10.53 -4.14
C SER A 55 -8.79 -9.23 -4.80
N LEU A 56 -8.70 -9.17 -6.13
CA LEU A 56 -9.24 -8.09 -6.98
C LEU A 56 -10.74 -7.85 -6.80
N SER A 57 -11.49 -8.92 -6.53
CA SER A 57 -12.94 -8.88 -6.27
C SER A 57 -13.30 -8.25 -4.93
N GLU A 58 -12.35 -8.12 -4.01
CA GLU A 58 -12.57 -7.52 -2.69
C GLU A 58 -12.29 -6.02 -2.65
N VAL A 59 -11.58 -5.49 -3.64
CA VAL A 59 -11.32 -4.05 -3.75
C VAL A 59 -12.63 -3.35 -4.18
N PRO A 60 -13.18 -2.42 -3.37
CA PRO A 60 -14.33 -1.61 -3.77
C PRO A 60 -14.07 -0.85 -5.08
N ASP A 61 -15.09 -0.70 -5.93
CA ASP A 61 -14.93 -0.03 -7.23
C ASP A 61 -14.51 1.43 -7.08
N PHE A 62 -14.95 2.10 -6.02
CA PHE A 62 -14.47 3.43 -5.65
C PHE A 62 -12.95 3.47 -5.44
N ASP A 63 -12.38 2.50 -4.71
CA ASP A 63 -10.93 2.45 -4.48
C ASP A 63 -10.19 2.17 -5.79
N LYS A 64 -10.70 1.26 -6.65
CA LYS A 64 -10.13 1.03 -7.98
C LYS A 64 -10.13 2.31 -8.81
N ALA A 65 -11.24 3.04 -8.84
CA ALA A 65 -11.37 4.30 -9.55
C ALA A 65 -10.39 5.36 -9.03
N LEU A 66 -10.26 5.49 -7.71
CA LEU A 66 -9.33 6.44 -7.09
C LEU A 66 -7.87 6.10 -7.39
N ILE A 67 -7.49 4.82 -7.27
CA ILE A 67 -6.15 4.33 -7.63
C ILE A 67 -5.86 4.60 -9.11
N THR A 68 -6.84 4.37 -9.99
CA THR A 68 -6.71 4.64 -11.43
C THR A 68 -6.48 6.14 -11.70
N GLN A 69 -7.22 7.02 -11.02
CA GLN A 69 -7.05 8.47 -11.16
C GLN A 69 -5.69 8.95 -10.63
N ALA A 70 -5.17 8.34 -9.55
CA ALA A 70 -3.82 8.58 -9.05
C ALA A 70 -2.75 8.14 -10.07
N ALA A 71 -2.91 6.96 -10.68
CA ALA A 71 -2.00 6.45 -11.69
C ALA A 71 -1.95 7.36 -12.92
N LEU A 72 -3.11 7.77 -13.45
CA LEU A 72 -3.22 8.67 -14.60
C LEU A 72 -2.58 10.05 -14.35
N ARG A 73 -2.60 10.54 -13.11
CA ARG A 73 -1.95 11.80 -12.70
C ARG A 73 -0.46 11.65 -12.42
N GLY A 74 0.08 10.43 -12.48
CA GLY A 74 1.49 10.16 -12.22
C GLY A 74 1.88 10.32 -10.75
N VAL A 75 0.94 10.06 -9.84
CA VAL A 75 1.23 9.96 -8.39
C VAL A 75 2.10 8.71 -8.16
N PRO A 76 3.20 8.82 -7.40
CA PRO A 76 3.98 7.65 -7.02
C PRO A 76 3.19 6.75 -6.06
N PHE A 77 3.32 5.44 -6.19
CA PHE A 77 2.70 4.46 -5.30
C PHE A 77 3.72 3.87 -4.34
N PHE A 78 3.31 3.59 -3.11
CA PHE A 78 4.10 2.85 -2.12
C PHE A 78 3.35 1.57 -1.76
N LEU A 79 4.01 0.42 -1.85
CA LEU A 79 3.40 -0.85 -1.42
C LEU A 79 3.55 -0.99 0.09
N GLY A 80 2.44 -0.87 0.81
CA GLY A 80 2.36 -1.01 2.26
C GLY A 80 1.79 -2.37 2.64
N LEU A 81 2.45 -3.07 3.56
CA LEU A 81 2.00 -4.38 4.03
C LEU A 81 1.24 -4.31 5.36
N ASP A 82 1.50 -3.26 6.15
CA ASP A 82 0.80 -2.93 7.39
C ASP A 82 0.66 -4.10 8.36
N PHE A 83 1.77 -4.80 8.59
CA PHE A 83 1.82 -6.01 9.39
C PHE A 83 1.63 -5.71 10.88
N HIS A 84 0.63 -6.32 11.49
CA HIS A 84 0.38 -6.25 12.93
C HIS A 84 0.68 -7.57 13.65
N ASN A 85 0.59 -8.70 12.95
CA ASN A 85 0.91 -10.01 13.53
C ASN A 85 1.30 -11.07 12.48
N ALA A 86 1.93 -12.14 12.95
CA ALA A 86 2.37 -13.26 12.14
C ALA A 86 1.24 -14.01 11.40
N SER A 87 0.00 -13.98 11.90
CA SER A 87 -1.11 -14.69 11.26
C SER A 87 -1.48 -14.13 9.90
N GLU A 88 -1.11 -12.88 9.62
CA GLU A 88 -1.23 -12.25 8.29
C GLU A 88 -0.33 -12.91 7.22
N PHE A 89 0.64 -13.72 7.63
CA PHE A 89 1.46 -14.58 6.77
C PHE A 89 1.03 -16.06 6.78
N GLY A 90 -0.16 -16.37 7.31
CA GLY A 90 -0.64 -17.74 7.45
C GLY A 90 0.03 -18.52 8.59
N LEU A 91 0.70 -17.81 9.51
CA LEU A 91 1.23 -18.36 10.76
C LEU A 91 0.14 -18.38 11.82
N LYS A 92 -0.46 -19.54 12.04
CA LYS A 92 -1.28 -19.73 13.23
C LYS A 92 -0.33 -19.88 14.42
N THR A 93 0.04 -18.76 15.05
CA THR A 93 0.67 -18.84 16.36
C THR A 93 -0.40 -19.29 17.34
N SER A 94 -0.22 -20.47 17.93
CA SER A 94 -1.11 -20.99 18.96
C SER A 94 -0.96 -20.13 20.22
N GLY A 95 -1.73 -19.05 20.33
CA GLY A 95 -1.96 -18.30 21.57
C GLY A 95 -0.75 -17.60 22.22
N SER A 96 0.47 -17.75 21.71
CA SER A 96 1.64 -17.02 22.20
C SER A 96 1.82 -15.72 21.43
N VAL A 97 1.78 -14.60 22.14
CA VAL A 97 2.23 -13.31 21.65
C VAL A 97 3.66 -13.48 21.13
N ILE A 98 3.92 -13.02 19.91
CA ILE A 98 5.30 -12.93 19.41
C ILE A 98 5.99 -11.81 20.18
N THR A 99 7.07 -12.14 20.85
CA THR A 99 7.94 -11.21 21.57
C THR A 99 9.29 -11.13 20.84
N PRO A 100 10.10 -10.09 21.06
CA PRO A 100 11.44 -10.00 20.47
C PRO A 100 12.28 -11.26 20.71
N GLU A 101 12.10 -11.93 21.85
CA GLU A 101 12.88 -13.10 22.27
C GLU A 101 12.48 -14.39 21.55
N ASN A 102 11.26 -14.46 21.00
CA ASN A 102 10.75 -15.66 20.33
C ASN A 102 10.49 -15.48 18.82
N ALA A 103 10.68 -14.26 18.30
CA ALA A 103 10.42 -13.90 16.91
C ALA A 103 11.22 -14.78 15.94
N ASP A 104 12.55 -14.87 16.12
CA ASP A 104 13.41 -15.61 15.20
C ASP A 104 13.02 -17.10 15.12
N GLN A 105 12.67 -17.72 16.23
CA GLN A 105 12.23 -19.11 16.27
C GLN A 105 10.85 -19.29 15.61
N ALA A 106 9.91 -18.39 15.89
CA ALA A 106 8.57 -18.42 15.31
C ALA A 106 8.59 -18.26 13.78
N PHE A 107 9.43 -17.35 13.28
CA PHE A 107 9.67 -17.17 11.85
C PHE A 107 10.42 -18.37 11.25
N SER A 108 11.52 -18.80 11.87
CA SER A 108 12.35 -19.91 11.37
C SER A 108 11.57 -21.21 11.19
N ALA A 109 10.72 -21.57 12.17
CA ALA A 109 9.91 -22.78 12.15
C ALA A 109 8.86 -22.82 11.03
N HIS A 110 8.60 -21.69 10.38
CA HIS A 110 7.56 -21.57 9.36
C HIS A 110 8.03 -20.84 8.09
N THR A 111 9.34 -20.62 7.95
CA THR A 111 9.96 -19.78 6.92
C THR A 111 9.43 -20.07 5.52
N GLU A 112 9.38 -21.34 5.12
CA GLU A 112 8.91 -21.74 3.79
C GLU A 112 7.45 -21.37 3.55
N LYS A 113 6.59 -21.58 4.56
CA LYS A 113 5.16 -21.26 4.49
C LYS A 113 4.95 -19.75 4.44
N VAL A 114 5.68 -18.98 5.25
CA VAL A 114 5.64 -17.51 5.26
C VAL A 114 6.06 -16.97 3.90
N HIS A 115 7.20 -17.42 3.38
CA HIS A 115 7.72 -16.98 2.09
C HIS A 115 6.75 -17.29 0.97
N LEU A 116 6.15 -18.49 0.94
CA LEU A 116 5.16 -18.84 -0.06
C LEU A 116 3.91 -17.96 0.04
N GLN A 117 3.34 -17.76 1.24
CA GLN A 117 2.16 -16.91 1.42
C GLN A 117 2.45 -15.45 1.05
N PHE A 118 3.61 -14.94 1.43
CA PHE A 118 4.06 -13.62 1.06
C PHE A 118 4.22 -13.47 -0.46
N LEU A 119 4.87 -14.44 -1.11
CA LEU A 119 5.03 -14.46 -2.56
C LEU A 119 3.69 -14.49 -3.29
N LEU A 120 2.76 -15.35 -2.85
CA LEU A 120 1.40 -15.42 -3.40
C LEU A 120 0.65 -14.09 -3.24
N LYS A 121 0.80 -13.44 -2.08
CA LYS A 121 0.22 -12.12 -1.83
C LYS A 121 0.82 -11.08 -2.77
N LEU A 122 2.15 -11.01 -2.88
CA LEU A 122 2.85 -10.11 -3.80
C LEU A 122 2.43 -10.33 -5.26
N MET A 123 2.32 -11.59 -5.72
CA MET A 123 1.87 -11.89 -7.09
C MET A 123 0.46 -11.37 -7.36
N ARG A 124 -0.46 -11.49 -6.39
CA ARG A 124 -1.83 -10.95 -6.53
C ARG A 124 -1.83 -9.43 -6.60
N VAL A 125 -0.99 -8.79 -5.78
CA VAL A 125 -0.79 -7.34 -5.81
C VAL A 125 -0.26 -6.89 -7.16
N ILE A 126 0.79 -7.52 -7.68
CA ILE A 126 1.38 -7.17 -8.98
C ILE A 126 0.32 -7.28 -10.08
N ARG A 127 -0.47 -8.35 -10.13
CA ARG A 127 -1.56 -8.50 -11.11
C ARG A 127 -2.64 -7.42 -10.97
N LEU A 128 -2.97 -7.00 -9.75
CA LEU A 128 -3.88 -5.88 -9.51
C LEU A 128 -3.30 -4.59 -10.10
N LEU A 129 -2.03 -4.28 -9.81
CA LEU A 129 -1.35 -3.09 -10.35
C LEU A 129 -1.34 -3.09 -11.88
N GLU A 130 -0.97 -4.22 -12.49
CA GLU A 130 -0.98 -4.41 -13.95
C GLU A 130 -2.37 -4.18 -14.55
N SER A 131 -3.43 -4.72 -13.91
CA SER A 131 -4.81 -4.53 -14.38
C SER A 131 -5.29 -3.09 -14.30
N LEU A 132 -4.70 -2.29 -13.41
CA LEU A 132 -4.97 -0.85 -13.26
C LEU A 132 -4.02 0.01 -14.11
N GLY A 133 -3.16 -0.60 -14.93
CA GLY A 133 -2.18 0.10 -15.77
C GLY A 133 -1.01 0.69 -14.99
N ILE A 134 -0.80 0.27 -13.74
CA ILE A 134 0.30 0.72 -12.89
C ILE A 134 1.54 -0.10 -13.21
N THR A 135 2.59 0.58 -13.65
CA THR A 135 3.88 -0.03 -13.97
C THR A 135 4.80 -0.05 -12.74
N PRO A 136 5.83 -0.90 -12.70
CA PRO A 136 6.90 -0.80 -11.70
C PRO A 136 7.52 0.61 -11.65
N ALA A 137 7.52 1.31 -12.79
CA ALA A 137 7.98 2.69 -12.89
C ALA A 137 7.10 3.73 -12.16
N GLN A 138 5.99 3.32 -11.56
CA GLN A 138 5.17 4.19 -10.69
C GLN A 138 5.23 3.80 -9.22
N VAL A 139 5.84 2.65 -8.89
CA VAL A 139 5.92 2.14 -7.51
C VAL A 139 7.27 2.49 -6.92
N VAL A 140 7.34 3.24 -5.82
CA VAL A 140 8.61 3.75 -5.27
C VAL A 140 9.47 2.66 -4.64
N ASN A 141 8.87 1.64 -4.04
CA ASN A 141 9.56 0.51 -3.41
C ASN A 141 9.58 -0.74 -4.30
N SER A 142 9.56 -0.57 -5.63
CA SER A 142 9.78 -1.70 -6.56
C SER A 142 11.25 -2.11 -6.66
N SER A 143 12.18 -1.25 -6.26
CA SER A 143 13.62 -1.54 -6.12
C SER A 143 14.30 -0.53 -5.20
N ASP A 144 15.47 -0.90 -4.66
CA ASP A 144 16.26 -0.02 -3.80
C ASP A 144 16.70 1.27 -4.50
N ILE A 145 17.08 1.17 -5.79
CA ILE A 145 17.52 2.32 -6.59
C ILE A 145 16.39 3.35 -6.68
N ARG A 146 15.20 2.86 -7.01
CA ARG A 146 14.01 3.67 -7.21
C ARG A 146 13.52 4.34 -5.93
N PHE A 147 13.60 3.61 -4.82
CA PHE A 147 13.28 4.18 -3.52
C PHE A 147 14.22 5.33 -3.17
N LYS A 148 15.53 5.14 -3.37
CA LYS A 148 16.55 6.17 -3.14
C LYS A 148 16.39 7.38 -4.06
N GLU A 149 16.13 7.16 -5.35
CA GLU A 149 15.86 8.22 -6.33
C GLU A 149 14.65 9.07 -5.90
N TRP A 150 13.54 8.43 -5.56
CA TRP A 150 12.35 9.13 -5.09
C TRP A 150 12.62 9.90 -3.79
N LEU A 151 13.28 9.28 -2.80
CA LEU A 151 13.61 9.95 -1.53
C LEU A 151 14.50 11.17 -1.73
N ALA A 152 15.46 11.12 -2.67
CA ALA A 152 16.30 12.27 -2.99
C ALA A 152 15.49 13.46 -3.57
N THR A 153 14.43 13.19 -4.34
CA THR A 153 13.52 14.25 -4.82
C THR A 153 12.72 14.90 -3.70
N ARG A 154 12.49 14.18 -2.60
CA ARG A 154 11.74 14.66 -1.43
C ARG A 154 12.59 15.54 -0.51
N ILE A 155 13.89 15.25 -0.37
CA ILE A 155 14.81 16.04 0.45
C ILE A 155 15.16 17.40 -0.21
N SER A 156 15.06 17.47 -1.54
CA SER A 156 15.45 18.64 -2.33
C SER A 156 14.31 19.64 -2.59
N ALA A 157 13.10 19.37 -2.10
CA ALA A 157 11.87 20.14 -2.33
C ALA A 157 11.45 20.91 -1.08
#